data_AF-A0A935VU88-F1
#
_entry.id   AF-A0A935VU88-F1
#
_cell.length_a   1.000
_cell.length_b   1.000
_cell.length_c   1.000
_cell.angle_alpha   90.00
_cell.angle_beta   90.00
_cell.angle_gamma   90.00
#
_symmetry.space_group_name_H-M   'P 1'
#
loop_
_entity.id
_entity.type
_entity.pdbx_description
1 polymer ?
#
loop_
_entity_poly.entity_id
_entity_poly.type
_entity_poly.pdbx_seq_one_letter_code
_entity_poly.pdbx_strand_id
1 'polypeptide(L)'
;MPIQNLDELKELKLNLFNVVNKLDPKKDEYDTKDKEIVKTIFPFADQYSFDIKSGSITNTITDLNALKNKLAEDSTIQSMQELQTAFGEPANKVIFKLPKPIKKYTGPNAALSKDKKTISFLFTQKEMIDNPAEAAYSIEY
;
A
#
# COMPACT_ATOMS: atom_id res chain seq x y z
N MET A 1 9.28 17.72 7.38
CA MET A 1 9.02 17.60 8.83
C MET A 1 9.47 16.23 9.29
N PRO A 2 10.18 16.10 10.42
CA PRO A 2 10.43 14.79 11.02
C PRO A 2 9.13 14.23 11.61
N ILE A 3 8.88 12.94 11.42
CA ILE A 3 7.73 12.21 11.98
C ILE A 3 7.99 12.03 13.49
N GLN A 4 7.12 12.55 14.33
CA GLN A 4 7.32 12.61 15.78
C GLN A 4 6.60 11.48 16.53
N ASN A 5 5.55 10.90 15.95
CA ASN A 5 4.76 9.83 16.58
C ASN A 5 4.13 8.88 15.54
N LEU A 6 3.53 7.78 16.03
CA LEU A 6 2.96 6.73 15.18
C LEU A 6 1.66 7.16 14.49
N ASP A 7 0.92 8.09 15.09
CA ASP A 7 -0.32 8.62 14.50
C ASP A 7 0.00 9.47 13.25
N GLU A 8 1.05 10.29 13.32
CA GLU A 8 1.58 11.00 12.15
C GLU A 8 2.06 10.03 11.05
N LEU A 9 2.64 8.89 11.41
CA LEU A 9 3.05 7.86 10.45
C LEU A 9 1.83 7.18 9.79
N LYS A 10 0.76 6.95 10.56
CA LYS A 10 -0.50 6.41 10.08
C LYS A 10 -1.18 7.40 9.13
N GLU A 11 -1.27 8.67 9.50
CA GLU A 11 -1.76 9.73 8.63
C GLU A 11 -0.90 9.86 7.37
N LEU A 12 0.43 9.83 7.49
CA LEU A 12 1.33 9.88 6.35
C LEU A 12 1.11 8.71 5.39
N LYS A 13 0.86 7.48 5.88
CA LYS A 13 0.60 6.35 4.99
C LYS A 13 -0.76 6.48 4.30
N LEU A 14 -1.80 6.84 5.05
CA LEU A 14 -3.16 6.99 4.53
C LEU A 14 -3.30 8.17 3.57
N ASN A 15 -2.53 9.24 3.81
CA ASN A 15 -2.58 10.50 3.09
C ASN A 15 -1.25 10.82 2.38
N LEU A 16 -0.45 9.80 2.04
CA LEU A 16 0.90 9.96 1.49
C LEU A 16 0.93 10.95 0.33
N PHE A 17 -0.09 10.89 -0.52
CA PHE A 17 -0.27 11.79 -1.67
C PHE A 17 -0.58 13.24 -1.28
N ASN A 18 -1.43 13.46 -0.27
CA ASN A 18 -1.72 14.81 0.21
C ASN A 18 -0.47 15.45 0.84
N VAL A 19 0.39 14.64 1.44
CA VAL A 19 1.64 15.11 2.05
C VAL A 19 2.71 15.35 0.97
N VAL A 20 2.90 14.45 0.01
CA VAL A 20 3.82 14.65 -1.13
C VAL A 20 3.42 15.87 -1.96
N ASN A 21 2.12 16.06 -2.24
CA ASN A 21 1.59 17.25 -2.92
C ASN A 21 1.79 18.56 -2.16
N LYS A 22 2.04 18.52 -0.85
CA LYS A 22 2.35 19.70 -0.02
C LYS A 22 3.86 19.92 0.12
N LEU A 23 4.68 18.92 -0.19
CA LEU A 23 6.14 18.98 -0.09
C LEU A 23 6.82 19.42 -1.39
N ASP A 24 6.08 19.50 -2.50
CA ASP A 24 6.59 20.10 -3.74
C ASP A 24 6.22 21.60 -3.83
N PRO A 25 7.17 22.52 -3.59
CA PRO A 25 6.92 23.96 -3.65
C PRO A 25 6.81 24.50 -5.08
N LYS A 26 6.95 23.67 -6.13
CA LYS A 26 6.78 24.09 -7.53
C LYS A 26 5.42 23.68 -8.07
N LYS A 27 4.36 24.31 -7.57
CA LYS A 27 3.03 24.21 -8.17
C LYS A 27 2.75 25.48 -8.94
N ASP A 28 2.90 25.42 -10.26
CA ASP A 28 2.11 26.20 -11.21
C ASP A 28 2.06 25.50 -12.59
N GLU A 29 2.06 24.16 -12.68
CA GLU A 29 1.75 23.49 -13.96
C GLU A 29 1.49 21.98 -13.86
N TYR A 30 0.79 21.51 -12.82
CA TYR A 30 0.27 20.14 -12.83
C TYR A 30 -1.14 20.15 -13.42
N ASP A 31 -1.21 19.83 -14.71
CA ASP A 31 -2.43 19.68 -15.50
C ASP A 31 -3.36 18.65 -14.83
N THR A 32 -4.65 18.95 -14.86
CA THR A 32 -5.77 18.13 -14.37
C THR A 32 -5.70 16.64 -14.76
N LYS A 33 -4.99 16.29 -15.84
CA LYS A 33 -4.73 14.91 -16.28
C LYS A 33 -3.84 14.11 -15.33
N ASP A 34 -2.89 14.74 -14.64
CA ASP A 34 -2.00 14.04 -13.71
C ASP A 34 -2.72 13.60 -12.43
N LYS A 35 -3.81 14.27 -12.05
CA LYS A 35 -4.66 13.85 -10.93
C LYS A 35 -5.46 12.58 -11.25
N GLU A 36 -5.84 12.36 -12.52
CA GLU A 36 -6.51 11.13 -12.95
C GLU A 36 -5.54 9.94 -12.94
N ILE A 37 -4.32 10.12 -13.45
CA ILE A 37 -3.25 9.10 -13.44
C ILE A 37 -2.91 8.67 -12.00
N VAL A 38 -3.02 9.56 -11.01
CA VAL A 38 -2.70 9.24 -9.61
C VAL A 38 -3.77 8.38 -8.92
N LYS A 39 -5.05 8.53 -9.28
CA LYS A 39 -6.13 7.61 -8.85
C LYS A 39 -5.91 6.20 -9.41
N THR A 40 -5.30 6.12 -10.59
CA THR A 40 -4.93 4.88 -11.27
C THR A 40 -3.87 4.07 -10.52
N ILE A 41 -2.93 4.69 -9.81
CA ILE A 41 -1.78 3.94 -9.25
C ILE A 41 -2.15 3.14 -7.98
N PHE A 42 -3.10 3.60 -7.17
CA PHE A 42 -3.59 2.86 -5.98
C PHE A 42 -5.11 2.97 -5.82
N PRO A 43 -5.91 2.34 -6.70
CA PRO A 43 -7.36 2.50 -6.73
C PRO A 43 -8.10 1.93 -5.51
N PHE A 44 -7.38 1.21 -4.63
CA PHE A 44 -7.94 0.51 -3.47
C PHE A 44 -7.61 1.13 -2.12
N ALA A 45 -6.98 2.31 -2.06
CA ALA A 45 -6.50 2.89 -0.80
C ALA A 45 -7.61 3.05 0.27
N ASP A 46 -8.85 3.25 -0.15
CA ASP A 46 -10.07 3.36 0.66
C ASP A 46 -10.60 2.01 1.19
N GLN A 47 -10.14 0.90 0.63
CA GLN A 47 -10.58 -0.47 0.98
C GLN A 47 -9.65 -1.16 1.98
N TYR A 48 -8.63 -0.45 2.48
CA TYR A 48 -7.72 -0.94 3.50
C TYR A 48 -7.72 -0.02 4.73
N SER A 49 -7.77 -0.64 5.90
CA SER A 49 -7.51 -0.01 7.19
C SER A 49 -6.07 -0.30 7.58
N PHE A 50 -5.33 0.77 7.85
CA PHE A 50 -3.99 0.67 8.37
C PHE A 50 -3.94 1.16 9.81
N ASP A 51 -3.38 0.35 10.70
CA ASP A 51 -3.25 0.67 12.12
C ASP A 51 -1.84 0.36 12.61
N ILE A 52 -1.28 1.30 13.39
CA ILE A 52 -0.01 1.12 14.08
C ILE A 52 -0.23 1.39 15.56
N LYS A 53 0.19 0.43 16.40
CA LYS A 53 0.22 0.56 17.86
C LYS A 53 1.61 0.18 18.34
N SER A 54 1.90 0.46 19.61
CA SER A 54 3.15 0.03 20.24
C SER A 54 3.31 -1.49 20.12
N GLY A 55 4.24 -1.93 19.26
CA GLY A 55 4.55 -3.33 19.03
C GLY A 55 3.66 -4.05 18.02
N SER A 56 2.78 -3.34 17.29
CA SER A 56 1.99 -3.95 16.21
C SER A 56 1.77 -3.03 15.02
N ILE A 57 1.89 -3.57 13.81
CA ILE A 57 1.52 -2.92 12.55
C ILE A 57 0.55 -3.83 11.83
N THR A 58 -0.60 -3.30 11.41
CA THR A 58 -1.63 -4.06 10.71
C THR A 58 -2.16 -3.30 9.50
N ASN A 59 -2.38 -4.03 8.41
CA ASN A 59 -3.06 -3.57 7.21
C ASN A 59 -4.13 -4.60 6.88
N THR A 60 -5.40 -4.25 7.06
CA THR A 60 -6.53 -5.17 6.89
C THR A 60 -7.51 -4.59 5.89
N ILE A 61 -8.16 -5.44 5.12
CA ILE A 61 -9.24 -5.01 4.21
C ILE A 61 -10.44 -4.59 5.07
N THR A 62 -11.02 -3.43 4.76
CA THR A 62 -12.23 -2.93 5.46
C THR A 62 -13.48 -3.61 4.95
N ASP A 63 -13.60 -3.78 3.63
CA ASP A 63 -14.73 -4.44 2.98
C ASP A 63 -14.27 -5.21 1.73
N LEU A 64 -14.26 -6.54 1.83
CA LEU A 64 -13.84 -7.43 0.75
C LEU A 64 -14.81 -7.40 -0.44
N ASN A 65 -16.10 -7.20 -0.20
CA ASN A 65 -17.11 -7.21 -1.26
C ASN A 65 -17.10 -5.88 -2.04
N ALA A 66 -16.96 -4.76 -1.34
CA ALA A 66 -16.78 -3.46 -1.97
C ALA A 66 -15.50 -3.43 -2.84
N LEU A 67 -14.40 -4.02 -2.33
CA LEU A 67 -13.16 -4.17 -3.09
C LEU A 67 -13.36 -5.01 -4.37
N LYS A 68 -14.04 -6.15 -4.29
CA LYS A 68 -14.34 -7.01 -5.45
C LYS A 68 -15.23 -6.33 -6.49
N ASN A 69 -16.23 -5.56 -6.05
CA ASN A 69 -17.10 -4.82 -6.97
C ASN A 69 -16.34 -3.70 -7.67
N LYS A 70 -15.52 -2.94 -6.93
CA LYS A 70 -14.67 -1.89 -7.49
C LYS A 70 -13.65 -2.45 -8.49
N LEU A 71 -13.10 -3.64 -8.20
CA LEU A 71 -12.23 -4.36 -9.12
C LEU A 71 -12.91 -4.73 -10.45
N ALA A 72 -14.20 -5.09 -10.41
CA ALA A 72 -14.96 -5.50 -11.59
C ALA A 72 -15.43 -4.30 -12.43
N GLU A 73 -15.73 -3.17 -11.79
CA GLU A 73 -16.41 -2.03 -12.42
C GLU A 73 -15.47 -0.89 -12.84
N ASP A 74 -14.24 -0.85 -12.34
CA ASP A 74 -13.33 0.27 -12.62
C ASP A 74 -12.58 0.05 -13.95
N SER A 75 -12.99 0.80 -14.98
CA SER A 75 -12.37 0.80 -16.31
C SER A 75 -10.87 1.12 -16.28
N THR A 76 -10.41 1.85 -15.27
CA THR A 76 -8.99 2.18 -15.09
C THR A 76 -8.17 0.93 -14.72
N ILE A 77 -8.76 0.05 -13.91
CA ILE A 77 -8.14 -1.22 -13.52
C ILE A 77 -8.07 -2.16 -14.72
N GLN A 78 -9.13 -2.20 -15.52
CA GLN A 78 -9.14 -2.98 -16.76
C GLN A 78 -8.03 -2.52 -17.73
N SER A 79 -7.88 -1.20 -17.94
CA SER A 79 -6.79 -0.66 -18.75
C SER A 79 -5.40 -0.95 -18.17
N MET A 80 -5.24 -0.96 -16.84
CA MET A 80 -3.96 -1.35 -16.21
C MET A 80 -3.64 -2.82 -16.39
N GLN A 81 -4.64 -3.70 -16.29
CA GLN A 81 -4.46 -5.14 -16.52
C GLN A 81 -4.01 -5.42 -17.95
N GLU A 82 -4.56 -4.70 -18.93
CA GLU A 82 -4.13 -4.77 -20.34
C GLU A 82 -2.67 -4.33 -20.50
N LEU A 83 -2.28 -3.21 -19.87
CA LEU A 83 -0.89 -2.73 -19.88
C LEU A 83 0.07 -3.72 -19.19
N GLN A 84 -0.32 -4.31 -18.07
CA GLN A 84 0.50 -5.31 -17.37
C GLN A 84 0.68 -6.59 -18.17
N THR A 85 -0.36 -7.01 -18.91
CA THR A 85 -0.27 -8.15 -19.82
C THR A 85 0.72 -7.89 -20.95
N ALA A 86 0.84 -6.63 -21.40
CA ALA A 86 1.74 -6.23 -22.47
C ALA A 86 3.20 -5.97 -22.03
N PHE A 87 3.42 -5.39 -20.84
CA PHE A 87 4.74 -4.93 -20.38
C PHE A 87 5.32 -5.73 -19.21
N GLY A 88 4.58 -6.71 -18.71
CA GLY A 88 4.93 -7.45 -17.50
C GLY A 88 4.46 -6.73 -16.23
N GLU A 89 4.41 -7.49 -15.14
CA GLU A 89 3.79 -7.04 -13.91
C GLU A 89 4.80 -6.43 -12.92
N PRO A 90 4.59 -5.20 -12.43
CA PRO A 90 5.44 -4.62 -11.41
C PRO A 90 5.18 -5.28 -10.05
N ALA A 91 6.21 -5.88 -9.46
CA ALA A 91 6.14 -6.40 -8.10
C ALA A 91 6.17 -5.25 -7.09
N ASN A 92 5.13 -5.13 -6.25
CA ASN A 92 5.10 -4.20 -5.14
C ASN A 92 5.86 -4.78 -3.95
N LYS A 93 6.78 -3.99 -3.39
CA LYS A 93 7.56 -4.38 -2.22
C LYS A 93 7.34 -3.41 -1.07
N VAL A 94 6.83 -3.92 0.05
CA VAL A 94 6.70 -3.17 1.30
C VAL A 94 7.77 -3.64 2.26
N ILE A 95 8.54 -2.72 2.86
CA ILE A 95 9.62 -3.04 3.79
C ILE A 95 9.40 -2.31 5.10
N PHE A 96 9.41 -3.03 6.21
CA PHE A 96 9.38 -2.47 7.56
C PHE A 96 10.71 -2.74 8.26
N LYS A 97 11.30 -1.69 8.83
CA LYS A 97 12.46 -1.78 9.71
C LYS A 97 12.03 -1.34 11.12
N LEU A 98 12.12 -2.25 12.07
CA LEU A 98 11.51 -2.10 13.39
C LEU A 98 12.57 -1.98 14.49
N PRO A 99 12.27 -1.25 15.59
CA PRO A 99 13.22 -1.06 16.67
C PRO A 99 13.47 -2.36 17.46
N LYS A 100 12.50 -3.28 17.48
CA LYS A 100 12.55 -4.57 18.17
C LYS A 100 12.44 -5.73 17.18
N PRO A 101 12.98 -6.92 17.54
CA PRO A 101 12.83 -8.12 16.73
C PRO A 101 11.36 -8.51 16.55
N ILE A 102 11.00 -8.93 15.34
CA ILE A 102 9.68 -9.41 14.99
C ILE A 102 9.42 -10.76 15.67
N LYS A 103 8.26 -10.85 16.32
CA LYS A 103 7.76 -12.03 17.03
C LYS A 103 6.82 -12.86 16.16
N LYS A 104 5.90 -12.18 15.48
CA LYS A 104 4.90 -12.80 14.59
C LYS A 104 4.67 -11.93 13.37
N TYR A 105 4.38 -12.58 12.25
CA TYR A 105 3.98 -11.88 11.04
C TYR A 105 3.05 -12.74 10.18
N THR A 106 2.20 -12.08 9.41
CA THR A 106 1.41 -12.68 8.33
C THR A 106 1.42 -11.72 7.14
N GLY A 107 1.36 -12.27 5.93
CA GLY A 107 1.34 -11.49 4.70
C GLY A 107 2.03 -12.22 3.54
N PRO A 108 1.94 -11.66 2.33
CA PRO A 108 2.35 -12.31 1.10
C PRO A 108 3.88 -12.30 0.96
N ASN A 109 4.44 -13.43 0.50
CA ASN A 109 5.86 -13.60 0.16
C ASN A 109 6.83 -12.94 1.16
N ALA A 110 6.56 -13.14 2.45
CA ALA A 110 7.26 -12.46 3.52
C ALA A 110 8.71 -12.93 3.65
N ALA A 111 9.66 -12.00 3.67
CA ALA A 111 11.08 -12.27 3.91
C ALA A 111 11.58 -11.50 5.13
N LEU A 112 12.19 -12.23 6.08
CA LEU A 112 12.71 -11.69 7.34
C LEU A 112 14.24 -11.60 7.29
N SER A 113 14.81 -10.49 7.73
CA SER A 113 16.26 -10.32 7.88
C SER A 113 16.85 -11.19 8.99
N LYS A 114 18.17 -11.42 8.95
CA LYS A 114 18.89 -12.24 9.95
C LYS A 114 18.72 -11.72 11.39
N ASP A 115 18.68 -10.40 11.58
CA ASP A 115 18.48 -9.75 12.87
C ASP A 115 17.01 -9.72 13.32
N LYS A 116 16.09 -10.24 12.49
CA LYS A 116 14.63 -10.23 12.69
C LYS A 116 14.01 -8.84 12.85
N LYS A 117 14.73 -7.76 12.52
CA LYS A 117 14.22 -6.39 12.64
C LYS A 117 13.69 -5.83 11.35
N THR A 118 13.95 -6.49 10.22
CA THR A 118 13.47 -6.05 8.91
C THR A 118 12.62 -7.16 8.30
N ILE A 119 11.40 -6.81 7.89
CA ILE A 119 10.53 -7.69 7.12
C ILE A 119 10.13 -7.01 5.83
N SER A 120 10.10 -7.78 4.74
CA SER A 120 9.54 -7.33 3.48
C SER A 120 8.41 -8.23 3.02
N PHE A 121 7.35 -7.63 2.50
CA PHE A 121 6.27 -8.32 1.81
C PHE A 121 6.36 -7.97 0.33
N LEU A 122 6.20 -8.98 -0.53
CA LEU A 122 6.18 -8.82 -1.97
C LEU A 122 4.84 -9.31 -2.49
N PHE A 123 4.18 -8.49 -3.28
CA PHE A 123 2.92 -8.86 -3.92
C PHE A 123 2.78 -8.15 -5.25
N THR A 124 2.12 -8.80 -6.20
CA THR A 124 1.78 -8.19 -7.48
C THR A 124 0.36 -7.63 -7.45
N GLN A 125 0.00 -6.82 -8.45
CA GLN A 125 -1.34 -6.27 -8.50
C GLN A 125 -2.36 -7.37 -8.78
N LYS A 126 -2.08 -8.25 -9.73
CA LYS A 126 -2.81 -9.49 -10.03
C LYS A 126 -3.04 -10.33 -8.80
N GLU A 127 -2.03 -10.54 -7.95
CA GLU A 127 -2.21 -11.26 -6.68
C GLU A 127 -3.23 -10.55 -5.77
N MET A 128 -3.21 -9.21 -5.71
CA MET A 128 -4.23 -8.44 -4.99
C MET A 128 -5.63 -8.50 -5.62
N ILE A 129 -5.72 -8.66 -6.93
CA ILE A 129 -7.00 -8.74 -7.64
C ILE A 129 -7.61 -10.14 -7.45
N ASP A 130 -6.80 -11.17 -7.69
CA ASP A 130 -7.21 -12.57 -7.65
C ASP A 130 -7.45 -13.02 -6.19
N ASN A 131 -6.59 -12.59 -5.26
CA ASN A 131 -6.68 -12.86 -3.83
C ASN A 131 -6.50 -11.57 -3.02
N PRO A 132 -7.54 -10.74 -2.83
CA PRO A 132 -7.40 -9.46 -2.15
C PRO A 132 -6.88 -9.57 -0.71
N ALA A 133 -7.15 -10.70 -0.05
CA ALA A 133 -6.62 -11.06 1.26
C ALA A 133 -5.08 -11.08 1.32
N GLU A 134 -4.40 -11.29 0.19
CA GLU A 134 -2.95 -11.27 0.12
C GLU A 134 -2.36 -9.85 0.23
N ALA A 135 -3.13 -8.78 0.03
CA ALA A 135 -2.65 -7.43 0.34
C ALA A 135 -2.73 -7.06 1.83
N ALA A 136 -3.33 -7.93 2.66
CA ALA A 136 -3.35 -7.75 4.10
C ALA A 136 -2.05 -8.26 4.73
N TYR A 137 -1.57 -7.56 5.75
CA TYR A 137 -0.40 -7.99 6.52
C TYR A 137 -0.52 -7.58 7.97
N SER A 138 0.12 -8.36 8.84
CA SER A 138 0.20 -8.10 10.28
C SER A 138 1.62 -8.37 10.77
N ILE A 139 2.12 -7.53 11.67
CA ILE A 139 3.45 -7.63 12.26
C ILE A 139 3.35 -7.34 13.75
N GLU A 140 3.92 -8.22 14.58
CA GLU A 140 4.08 -8.06 16.04
C GLU A 140 5.58 -7.98 16.37
N TYR A 141 6.05 -6.95 17.10
CA TYR A 141 7.47 -6.70 17.40
C TYR A 141 7.73 -6.20 18.84
#